data_AF-A0A183V281-F1
#
_entry.id   AF-A0A183V281-F1
#
_cell.length_a   1.000
_cell.length_b   1.000
_cell.length_c   1.000
_cell.angle_alpha   90.00
_cell.angle_beta   90.00
_cell.angle_gamma   90.00
#
_symmetry.space_group_name_H-M   'P 1'
#
loop_
_entity.id
_entity.type
_entity.pdbx_description
1 polymer ?
#
loop_
_entity_poly.entity_id
_entity_poly.type
_entity_poly.pdbx_seq_one_letter_code
_entity_poly.pdbx_strand_id
1 'polypeptide(L)'
;MLSKAIDVMHDRLPDIISTVFVLSVFQRCVFGQSLEEKGCVFPESEQRPFFFDISSAEPIGSVVIDTIVEPSDAQISIGSIRSRNLVDVDFSKRFALRRQQNRFSLIVNENIHLPPYPSSIRETYLYITIICNQRSYPLITVRITHKNLAAPHFYGKQPYSIDISKATTIGTAIETPILAIDWDPSTNYAIEYDIVDGNEDGYFELDSSNLMIHKPNNLPTEFNEDSWNLQQLPHIVRLILRKNLDFDENNRLITLNISASDSDETGPMSSYALLEIHVVNASEKEQQGGNAPFFKKCFYDASIIKNALVGTPIVQVEMADDIKEDAKRLQLTDASGIFTINPENGIISIANSEKLNQEQNNTFTIFATFEVSEFFFSLYVSSKL
;
A
#
# COMPACT_ATOMS: atom_id res chain seq x y z
N MET A 1 26.39 -102.18 26.55
CA MET A 1 25.47 -101.24 27.22
C MET A 1 25.14 -100.17 26.17
N LEU A 2 24.02 -100.21 25.43
CA LEU A 2 22.72 -100.86 25.66
C LEU A 2 21.95 -100.21 26.82
N SER A 3 20.65 -99.92 26.62
CA SER A 3 19.73 -99.14 27.48
C SER A 3 20.02 -97.61 27.51
N LYS A 4 19.09 -96.68 27.25
CA LYS A 4 17.63 -96.63 26.92
C LYS A 4 17.36 -95.20 26.39
N ALA A 5 16.31 -94.83 25.65
CA ALA A 5 15.24 -95.53 24.95
C ALA A 5 14.77 -94.57 23.83
N ILE A 6 14.93 -94.89 22.54
CA ILE A 6 13.90 -95.49 21.66
C ILE A 6 13.02 -96.56 22.34
N ASP A 7 11.76 -96.64 21.90
CA ASP A 7 10.55 -97.20 22.53
C ASP A 7 9.91 -96.23 23.56
N VAL A 8 8.64 -95.83 23.42
CA VAL A 8 7.49 -96.59 22.88
C VAL A 8 6.76 -95.88 21.72
N MET A 9 6.46 -96.65 20.66
CA MET A 9 5.39 -96.35 19.70
C MET A 9 4.05 -96.96 20.15
N HIS A 10 2.98 -96.17 20.18
CA HIS A 10 1.58 -96.51 19.83
C HIS A 10 0.83 -95.17 19.67
N ASP A 11 0.03 -94.89 18.64
CA ASP A 11 -0.58 -95.77 17.63
C ASP A 11 -0.50 -95.23 16.18
N ARG A 12 -0.03 -96.10 15.28
CA ARG A 12 -0.62 -96.47 13.97
C ARG A 12 -1.15 -95.38 12.99
N LEU A 13 -0.27 -95.04 12.04
CA LEU A 13 -0.38 -95.27 10.57
C LEU A 13 -1.56 -96.15 10.05
N PRO A 14 -1.95 -96.11 8.74
CA PRO A 14 -1.64 -95.16 7.63
C PRO A 14 -2.85 -94.84 6.68
N ASP A 15 -2.54 -94.44 5.44
CA ASP A 15 -3.30 -94.58 4.17
C ASP A 15 -4.40 -93.55 3.81
N ILE A 16 -4.23 -92.71 2.76
CA ILE A 16 -4.31 -92.91 1.29
C ILE A 16 -5.71 -92.51 0.72
N ILE A 17 -5.69 -91.40 -0.03
CA ILE A 17 -6.44 -91.11 -1.28
C ILE A 17 -7.95 -91.47 -1.36
N SER A 18 -8.76 -90.43 -1.22
CA SER A 18 -9.96 -90.11 -2.03
C SER A 18 -11.30 -90.84 -1.81
N THR A 19 -12.38 -90.04 -1.90
CA THR A 19 -13.80 -90.42 -2.21
C THR A 19 -14.50 -91.18 -1.06
N VAL A 20 -15.72 -90.86 -0.58
CA VAL A 20 -16.98 -90.43 -1.22
C VAL A 20 -17.88 -89.67 -0.22
N PHE A 21 -18.55 -88.60 -0.67
CA PHE A 21 -19.86 -88.03 -0.22
C PHE A 21 -20.39 -88.44 1.18
N VAL A 22 -20.65 -87.49 2.11
CA VAL A 22 -21.98 -86.90 2.46
C VAL A 22 -21.73 -86.04 3.73
N LEU A 23 -22.25 -84.83 3.97
CA LEU A 23 -23.13 -83.91 3.21
C LEU A 23 -22.76 -82.42 3.54
N SER A 24 -23.65 -81.47 3.25
CA SER A 24 -23.53 -80.01 3.35
C SER A 24 -24.00 -79.36 4.66
N VAL A 25 -23.26 -78.36 5.19
CA VAL A 25 -23.83 -77.10 5.73
C VAL A 25 -22.89 -75.92 5.40
N PHE A 26 -23.32 -75.07 4.47
CA PHE A 26 -22.91 -73.67 4.22
C PHE A 26 -21.50 -73.19 4.58
N GLN A 27 -20.61 -73.32 3.60
CA GLN A 27 -19.57 -72.34 3.33
C GLN A 27 -20.22 -70.99 2.97
N ARG A 28 -20.13 -69.99 3.85
CA ARG A 28 -20.36 -68.57 3.49
C ARG A 28 -19.02 -67.86 3.40
N CYS A 29 -18.75 -67.24 2.25
CA CYS A 29 -17.61 -66.36 2.06
C CYS A 29 -17.64 -65.21 3.07
N VAL A 30 -16.56 -65.08 3.83
CA VAL A 30 -16.09 -63.77 4.32
C VAL A 30 -14.60 -63.66 3.97
N PHE A 31 -14.33 -63.63 2.65
CA PHE A 31 -13.26 -62.75 2.19
C PHE A 31 -13.78 -61.34 2.44
N GLY A 32 -13.42 -60.77 3.59
CA GLY A 32 -13.49 -59.33 3.78
C GLY A 32 -12.52 -58.73 2.78
N GLN A 33 -13.01 -58.32 1.62
CA GLN A 33 -12.31 -57.33 0.82
C GLN A 33 -12.11 -56.13 1.74
N SER A 34 -10.85 -55.82 2.04
CA SER A 34 -10.50 -54.45 2.38
C SER A 34 -11.08 -53.60 1.27
N LEU A 35 -12.11 -52.83 1.58
CA LEU A 35 -12.54 -51.75 0.71
C LEU A 35 -11.33 -50.83 0.58
N GLU A 36 -10.61 -50.94 -0.53
CA GLU A 36 -9.76 -49.84 -0.96
C GLU A 36 -10.68 -48.63 -1.03
N GLU A 37 -10.50 -47.68 -0.12
CA GLU A 37 -11.21 -46.40 -0.17
C GLU A 37 -10.89 -45.78 -1.54
N LYS A 38 -11.84 -45.89 -2.46
CA LYS A 38 -11.72 -45.34 -3.80
C LYS A 38 -11.45 -43.85 -3.64
N GLY A 39 -10.35 -43.41 -4.22
CA GLY A 39 -10.04 -41.99 -4.31
C GLY A 39 -11.21 -41.25 -4.95
N CYS A 40 -11.39 -40.00 -4.55
CA CYS A 40 -12.42 -39.17 -5.12
C CYS A 40 -12.04 -38.77 -6.54
N VAL A 41 -13.00 -38.87 -7.45
CA VAL A 41 -12.87 -38.40 -8.83
C VAL A 41 -13.67 -37.11 -8.96
N PHE A 42 -13.11 -36.16 -9.70
CA PHE A 42 -13.73 -34.87 -9.98
C PHE A 42 -13.84 -34.75 -11.52
N PRO A 43 -14.86 -35.34 -12.16
CA PRO A 43 -14.86 -35.61 -13.61
C PRO A 43 -14.65 -34.38 -14.51
N GLU A 44 -15.20 -33.23 -14.10
CA GLU A 44 -15.01 -31.97 -14.83
C GLU A 44 -13.56 -31.45 -14.75
N SER A 45 -12.81 -31.80 -13.69
CA SER A 45 -11.41 -31.39 -13.51
C SER A 45 -10.42 -32.16 -14.40
N GLU A 46 -10.80 -33.39 -14.82
CA GLU A 46 -10.04 -34.19 -15.78
C GLU A 46 -10.16 -33.63 -17.21
N GLN A 47 -11.25 -32.91 -17.50
CA GLN A 47 -11.48 -32.26 -18.80
C GLN A 47 -10.87 -30.85 -18.88
N ARG A 48 -10.89 -30.12 -17.76
CA ARG A 48 -10.34 -28.76 -17.66
C ARG A 48 -9.82 -28.50 -16.24
N PRO A 49 -8.68 -27.82 -16.06
CA PRO A 49 -8.25 -27.41 -14.72
C PRO A 49 -9.32 -26.52 -14.08
N PHE A 50 -9.56 -26.71 -12.79
CA PHE A 50 -10.43 -25.85 -11.98
C PHE A 50 -9.71 -24.55 -11.66
N PHE A 51 -9.63 -23.68 -12.67
CA PHE A 51 -9.08 -22.34 -12.61
C PHE A 51 -10.22 -21.32 -12.77
N PHE A 52 -10.32 -20.37 -11.83
CA PHE A 52 -11.38 -19.35 -11.81
C PHE A 52 -10.79 -17.96 -11.58
N ASP A 53 -11.29 -16.98 -12.33
CA ASP A 53 -11.01 -15.56 -12.11
C ASP A 53 -12.21 -14.92 -11.37
N ILE A 54 -11.95 -14.23 -10.26
CA ILE A 54 -12.96 -13.44 -9.53
C ILE A 54 -12.40 -12.08 -9.13
N SER A 55 -13.30 -11.12 -8.89
CA SER A 55 -12.93 -9.79 -8.39
C SER A 55 -12.56 -9.85 -6.90
N SER A 56 -11.69 -8.96 -6.44
CA SER A 56 -11.50 -8.66 -5.01
C SER A 56 -12.79 -8.14 -4.35
N ALA A 57 -13.70 -7.55 -5.14
CA ALA A 57 -14.99 -7.03 -4.72
C ALA A 57 -16.14 -8.05 -4.75
N GLU A 58 -15.85 -9.35 -4.91
CA GLU A 58 -16.88 -10.35 -5.17
C GLU A 58 -17.85 -10.49 -3.99
N PRO A 59 -19.19 -10.40 -4.21
CA PRO A 59 -20.16 -10.44 -3.11
C PRO A 59 -20.10 -11.72 -2.26
N ILE A 60 -20.31 -11.56 -0.95
CA ILE A 60 -20.49 -12.70 -0.05
C ILE A 60 -21.71 -13.51 -0.50
N GLY A 61 -21.52 -14.83 -0.65
CA GLY A 61 -22.48 -15.77 -1.21
C GLY A 61 -22.27 -16.10 -2.69
N SER A 62 -21.39 -15.38 -3.41
CA SER A 62 -21.05 -15.69 -4.81
C SER A 62 -20.48 -17.11 -4.94
N VAL A 63 -20.89 -17.81 -6.00
CA VAL A 63 -20.48 -19.19 -6.30
C VAL A 63 -19.29 -19.17 -7.26
N VAL A 64 -18.13 -19.63 -6.79
CA VAL A 64 -16.87 -19.68 -7.57
C VAL A 64 -16.85 -20.90 -8.49
N ILE A 65 -17.29 -22.05 -7.98
CA ILE A 65 -17.49 -23.29 -8.75
C ILE A 65 -18.73 -23.99 -8.21
N ASP A 66 -19.48 -24.67 -9.08
CA ASP A 66 -20.48 -25.67 -8.71
C ASP A 66 -20.30 -26.90 -9.63
N THR A 67 -19.94 -28.04 -9.04
CA THR A 67 -19.49 -29.23 -9.78
C THR A 67 -19.85 -30.52 -9.04
N ILE A 68 -19.50 -31.68 -9.59
CA ILE A 68 -19.71 -33.00 -8.97
C ILE A 68 -18.43 -33.60 -8.40
N VAL A 69 -18.59 -34.52 -7.45
CA VAL A 69 -17.54 -35.43 -6.98
C VAL A 69 -18.10 -36.85 -6.90
N GLU A 70 -17.29 -37.82 -7.29
CA GLU A 70 -17.60 -39.24 -7.22
C GLU A 70 -16.67 -39.95 -6.22
N PRO A 71 -17.17 -40.92 -5.41
CA PRO A 71 -18.56 -41.33 -5.33
C PRO A 71 -19.45 -40.25 -4.68
N SER A 72 -20.77 -40.33 -4.88
CA SER A 72 -21.71 -39.26 -4.49
C SER A 72 -21.80 -39.03 -2.96
N ASP A 73 -21.47 -40.05 -2.18
CA ASP A 73 -21.39 -40.06 -0.72
C ASP A 73 -20.03 -39.62 -0.17
N ALA A 74 -19.09 -39.21 -1.03
CA ALA A 74 -17.76 -38.78 -0.61
C ALA A 74 -17.80 -37.59 0.38
N GLN A 75 -17.02 -37.71 1.46
CA GLN A 75 -16.89 -36.69 2.49
C GLN A 75 -15.87 -35.66 2.06
N ILE A 76 -16.31 -34.41 1.80
CA ILE A 76 -15.47 -33.30 1.35
C ILE A 76 -15.32 -32.21 2.42
N SER A 77 -14.13 -31.61 2.49
CA SER A 77 -13.86 -30.39 3.25
C SER A 77 -12.73 -29.57 2.60
N ILE A 78 -12.58 -28.30 2.99
CA ILE A 78 -11.41 -27.50 2.62
C ILE A 78 -10.27 -27.95 3.54
N GLY A 79 -9.17 -28.44 2.95
CA GLY A 79 -7.98 -28.83 3.69
C GLY A 79 -7.00 -27.69 3.93
N SER A 80 -6.82 -26.83 2.93
CA SER A 80 -6.06 -25.58 3.07
C SER A 80 -6.37 -24.61 1.92
N ILE A 81 -6.21 -23.32 2.18
CA ILE A 81 -6.16 -22.27 1.17
C ILE A 81 -4.82 -21.56 1.34
N ARG A 82 -4.01 -21.51 0.29
CA ARG A 82 -2.70 -20.85 0.30
C ARG A 82 -2.65 -19.77 -0.77
N SER A 83 -2.30 -18.55 -0.39
CA SER A 83 -2.07 -17.46 -1.35
C SER A 83 -0.68 -17.56 -1.97
N ARG A 84 -0.47 -16.91 -3.13
CA ARG A 84 0.84 -16.80 -3.78
C ARG A 84 1.76 -15.77 -3.10
N ASN A 85 1.19 -14.65 -2.67
CA ASN A 85 1.90 -13.42 -2.29
C ASN A 85 1.29 -12.71 -1.05
N LEU A 86 0.36 -13.35 -0.34
CA LEU A 86 -0.33 -12.79 0.83
C LEU A 86 -0.19 -13.74 2.02
N VAL A 87 1.05 -13.95 2.47
CA VAL A 87 1.43 -15.03 3.41
C VAL A 87 0.74 -14.87 4.77
N ASP A 88 0.58 -13.63 5.24
CA ASP A 88 -0.01 -13.30 6.55
C ASP A 88 -1.54 -13.20 6.53
N VAL A 89 -2.18 -13.39 5.36
CA VAL A 89 -3.64 -13.30 5.20
C VAL A 89 -4.24 -14.70 5.23
N ASP A 90 -4.99 -15.01 6.29
CA ASP A 90 -5.81 -16.21 6.32
C ASP A 90 -7.06 -16.05 5.41
N PHE A 91 -7.19 -16.96 4.45
CA PHE A 91 -8.33 -17.08 3.54
C PHE A 91 -9.30 -18.20 3.95
N SER A 92 -8.97 -19.01 4.97
CA SER A 92 -9.68 -20.25 5.32
C SER A 92 -11.15 -20.05 5.69
N LYS A 93 -11.52 -18.87 6.23
CA LYS A 93 -12.91 -18.49 6.52
C LYS A 93 -13.60 -17.72 5.38
N ARG A 94 -12.82 -17.17 4.45
CA ARG A 94 -13.31 -16.34 3.35
C ARG A 94 -13.96 -17.16 2.23
N PHE A 95 -13.76 -18.47 2.23
CA PHE A 95 -14.46 -19.41 1.36
C PHE A 95 -15.10 -20.54 2.16
N ALA A 96 -16.25 -21.03 1.69
CA ALA A 96 -16.93 -22.19 2.27
C ALA A 96 -17.32 -23.19 1.18
N LEU A 97 -17.43 -24.47 1.56
CA LEU A 97 -18.03 -25.51 0.71
C LEU A 97 -19.50 -25.69 1.07
N ARG A 98 -20.36 -25.67 0.06
CA ARG A 98 -21.77 -26.05 0.16
C ARG A 98 -21.99 -27.39 -0.55
N ARG A 99 -22.62 -28.37 0.10
CA ARG A 99 -22.96 -29.67 -0.49
C ARG A 99 -24.44 -29.75 -0.82
N GLN A 100 -24.79 -30.28 -1.99
CA GLN A 100 -26.15 -30.64 -2.37
C GLN A 100 -26.13 -31.99 -3.11
N GLN A 101 -26.54 -33.06 -2.43
CA GLN A 101 -26.50 -34.44 -2.96
C GLN A 101 -25.09 -34.81 -3.49
N ASN A 102 -24.93 -35.06 -4.79
CA ASN A 102 -23.65 -35.35 -5.44
C ASN A 102 -22.88 -34.08 -5.89
N ARG A 103 -23.50 -32.89 -5.83
CA ARG A 103 -22.89 -31.61 -6.20
C ARG A 103 -22.24 -30.91 -5.00
N PHE A 104 -21.16 -30.19 -5.25
CA PHE A 104 -20.60 -29.24 -4.30
C PHE A 104 -20.30 -27.92 -4.97
N SER A 105 -20.51 -26.84 -4.23
CA SER A 105 -20.16 -25.49 -4.64
C SER A 105 -19.11 -24.90 -3.70
N LEU A 106 -18.10 -24.22 -4.22
CA LEU A 106 -17.25 -23.32 -3.43
C LEU A 106 -17.89 -21.93 -3.49
N ILE A 107 -18.11 -21.31 -2.33
CA ILE A 107 -18.71 -19.97 -2.24
C ILE A 107 -17.78 -19.00 -1.50
N VAL A 108 -17.86 -17.72 -1.86
CA VAL A 108 -17.31 -16.61 -1.06
C VAL A 108 -18.14 -16.49 0.21
N ASN A 109 -17.49 -16.47 1.38
CA ASN A 109 -18.13 -16.52 2.70
C ASN A 109 -17.82 -15.29 3.57
N GLU A 110 -16.67 -14.64 3.35
CA GLU A 110 -16.31 -13.35 3.94
C GLU A 110 -15.67 -12.47 2.85
N ASN A 111 -15.37 -11.22 3.19
CA ASN A 111 -14.72 -10.29 2.27
C ASN A 111 -13.35 -10.82 1.77
N ILE A 112 -13.07 -10.72 0.47
CA ILE A 112 -11.81 -11.12 -0.19
C ILE A 112 -11.00 -9.94 -0.79
N HIS A 113 -11.21 -8.72 -0.30
CA HIS A 113 -10.40 -7.54 -0.63
C HIS A 113 -8.90 -7.85 -0.51
N LEU A 114 -8.13 -7.36 -1.48
CA LEU A 114 -6.67 -7.32 -1.42
C LEU A 114 -6.24 -6.26 -0.39
N PRO A 115 -4.99 -6.28 0.12
CA PRO A 115 -4.52 -5.22 1.01
C PRO A 115 -4.60 -3.86 0.32
N PRO A 116 -5.03 -2.80 1.02
CA PRO A 116 -5.11 -1.47 0.43
C PRO A 116 -3.72 -0.88 0.16
N TYR A 117 -3.69 0.26 -0.50
CA TYR A 117 -2.52 1.14 -0.57
C TYR A 117 -1.88 1.33 0.83
N PRO A 118 -0.53 1.33 0.99
CA PRO A 118 0.52 1.32 -0.04
C PRO A 118 0.86 -0.09 -0.58
N SER A 119 -0.02 -1.08 -0.44
CA SER A 119 0.23 -2.38 -1.10
C SER A 119 0.18 -2.25 -2.61
N SER A 120 1.16 -2.84 -3.30
CA SER A 120 1.20 -2.97 -4.76
C SER A 120 0.49 -4.24 -5.27
N ILE A 121 -0.15 -5.01 -4.39
CA ILE A 121 -0.73 -6.32 -4.72
C ILE A 121 -2.09 -6.13 -5.41
N ARG A 122 -2.04 -5.97 -6.74
CA ARG A 122 -3.23 -5.90 -7.61
C ARG A 122 -3.80 -7.26 -8.03
N GLU A 123 -3.08 -8.37 -7.81
CA GLU A 123 -3.65 -9.71 -7.94
C GLU A 123 -3.00 -10.74 -7.00
N THR A 124 -3.76 -11.78 -6.64
CA THR A 124 -3.24 -12.97 -5.96
C THR A 124 -3.82 -14.25 -6.57
N TYR A 125 -3.14 -15.38 -6.34
CA TYR A 125 -3.64 -16.71 -6.69
C TYR A 125 -3.78 -17.51 -5.41
N LEU A 126 -4.96 -18.06 -5.19
CA LEU A 126 -5.26 -18.97 -4.10
C LEU A 126 -5.22 -20.41 -4.62
N TYR A 127 -4.39 -21.23 -3.98
CA TYR A 127 -4.28 -22.66 -4.22
C TYR A 127 -5.08 -23.39 -3.13
N ILE A 128 -6.22 -23.94 -3.51
CA ILE A 128 -7.18 -24.58 -2.59
C ILE A 128 -7.04 -26.09 -2.68
N THR A 129 -6.69 -26.70 -1.55
CA THR A 129 -6.67 -28.15 -1.40
C THR A 129 -8.00 -28.62 -0.81
N ILE A 130 -8.68 -29.52 -1.50
CA ILE A 130 -9.87 -30.21 -1.01
C ILE A 130 -9.43 -31.52 -0.34
N ILE A 131 -9.87 -31.76 0.89
CA ILE A 131 -9.80 -33.10 1.47
C ILE A 131 -11.06 -33.84 1.03
N CYS A 132 -10.89 -35.04 0.47
CA CYS A 132 -11.99 -35.90 0.08
C CYS A 132 -11.68 -37.35 0.45
N ASN A 133 -12.56 -37.98 1.25
CA ASN A 133 -12.35 -39.31 1.85
C ASN A 133 -10.93 -39.44 2.44
N GLN A 134 -10.59 -38.52 3.36
CA GLN A 134 -9.30 -38.42 4.07
C GLN A 134 -8.05 -38.17 3.21
N ARG A 135 -8.17 -38.07 1.87
CA ARG A 135 -7.06 -37.78 0.95
C ARG A 135 -7.08 -36.30 0.52
N SER A 136 -5.90 -35.72 0.28
CA SER A 136 -5.76 -34.32 -0.14
C SER A 136 -5.62 -34.19 -1.65
N TYR A 137 -6.41 -33.30 -2.26
CA TYR A 137 -6.41 -32.99 -3.68
C TYR A 137 -6.15 -31.49 -3.89
N PRO A 138 -4.99 -31.08 -4.42
CA PRO A 138 -4.73 -29.68 -4.80
C PRO A 138 -5.54 -29.36 -6.06
N LEU A 139 -6.82 -29.04 -5.86
CA LEU A 139 -7.84 -29.16 -6.89
C LEU A 139 -8.18 -27.83 -7.56
N ILE A 140 -8.34 -26.75 -6.79
CA ILE A 140 -8.89 -25.48 -7.30
C ILE A 140 -7.82 -24.38 -7.20
N THR A 141 -7.65 -23.63 -8.29
CA THR A 141 -6.90 -22.37 -8.31
C THR A 141 -7.87 -21.22 -8.55
N VAL A 142 -7.83 -20.20 -7.70
CA VAL A 142 -8.64 -18.98 -7.85
C VAL A 142 -7.71 -17.79 -7.99
N ARG A 143 -7.77 -17.05 -9.09
CA ARG A 143 -7.13 -15.74 -9.21
C ARG A 143 -8.11 -14.68 -8.72
N ILE A 144 -7.66 -13.87 -7.78
CA ILE A 144 -8.39 -12.69 -7.30
C ILE A 144 -7.70 -11.47 -7.90
N THR A 145 -8.41 -10.72 -8.73
CA THR A 145 -7.93 -9.48 -9.33
C THR A 145 -8.52 -8.26 -8.61
N HIS A 146 -7.71 -7.23 -8.42
CA HIS A 146 -8.13 -5.90 -8.02
C HIS A 146 -9.31 -5.40 -8.87
N LYS A 147 -10.14 -4.56 -8.25
CA LYS A 147 -11.14 -3.72 -8.90
C LYS A 147 -11.10 -2.37 -8.18
N ASN A 148 -11.11 -1.27 -8.93
CA ASN A 148 -11.28 0.06 -8.37
C ASN A 148 -12.63 0.11 -7.59
N LEU A 149 -12.54 0.44 -6.31
CA LEU A 149 -13.62 0.54 -5.33
C LEU A 149 -13.60 1.86 -4.55
N ALA A 150 -12.49 2.58 -4.55
CA ALA A 150 -12.31 3.84 -3.85
C ALA A 150 -12.05 4.98 -4.84
N ALA A 151 -12.64 6.15 -4.57
CA ALA A 151 -12.13 7.40 -5.12
C ALA A 151 -11.06 7.96 -4.16
N PRO A 152 -10.17 8.85 -4.63
CA PRO A 152 -9.23 9.56 -3.77
C PRO A 152 -9.94 10.22 -2.59
N HIS A 153 -9.48 9.98 -1.36
CA HIS A 153 -10.06 10.59 -0.16
C HIS A 153 -9.24 11.80 0.27
N PHE A 154 -9.88 12.96 0.43
CA PHE A 154 -9.23 14.18 0.92
C PHE A 154 -9.12 14.22 2.45
N TYR A 155 -7.95 14.62 2.96
CA TYR A 155 -7.58 14.63 4.37
C TYR A 155 -7.32 16.03 4.91
N GLY A 156 -7.66 16.26 6.18
CA GLY A 156 -7.53 17.56 6.85
C GLY A 156 -8.86 18.30 6.98
N LYS A 157 -8.80 19.54 7.49
CA LYS A 157 -9.99 20.36 7.69
C LYS A 157 -10.44 20.98 6.37
N GLN A 158 -11.68 20.71 5.97
CA GLN A 158 -12.32 21.35 4.82
C GLN A 158 -13.29 22.50 5.24
N PRO A 159 -13.46 23.53 4.41
CA PRO A 159 -12.67 23.82 3.20
C PRO A 159 -11.19 24.05 3.56
N TYR A 160 -10.30 23.68 2.65
CA TYR A 160 -8.89 24.03 2.78
C TYR A 160 -8.77 25.55 2.68
N SER A 161 -7.80 26.17 3.38
CA SER A 161 -7.65 27.62 3.39
C SER A 161 -6.17 28.02 3.36
N ILE A 162 -5.83 29.05 2.57
CA ILE A 162 -4.50 29.66 2.48
C ILE A 162 -4.55 31.19 2.37
N ASP A 163 -3.57 31.86 2.98
CA ASP A 163 -3.39 33.31 2.91
C ASP A 163 -2.25 33.69 1.95
N ILE A 164 -2.61 34.34 0.82
CA ILE A 164 -1.67 34.80 -0.20
C ILE A 164 -1.58 36.33 -0.15
N SER A 165 -0.35 36.87 -0.16
CA SER A 165 -0.15 38.32 -0.22
C SER A 165 -0.56 38.86 -1.58
N LYS A 166 -1.25 40.01 -1.59
CA LYS A 166 -1.51 40.82 -2.79
C LYS A 166 -0.23 41.18 -3.57
N ALA A 167 0.91 41.21 -2.88
CA ALA A 167 2.23 41.48 -3.47
C ALA A 167 2.94 40.24 -4.07
N THR A 168 2.32 39.06 -4.04
CA THR A 168 2.89 37.84 -4.65
C THR A 168 3.09 38.03 -6.16
N THR A 169 4.28 37.69 -6.65
CA THR A 169 4.63 37.85 -8.07
C THR A 169 4.05 36.75 -8.94
N ILE A 170 3.66 37.09 -10.17
CA ILE A 170 3.32 36.10 -11.21
C ILE A 170 4.49 35.12 -11.40
N GLY A 171 4.18 33.84 -11.53
CA GLY A 171 5.14 32.73 -11.62
C GLY A 171 5.52 32.12 -10.28
N THR A 172 5.12 32.69 -9.13
CA THR A 172 5.35 32.07 -7.82
C THR A 172 4.53 30.79 -7.69
N ALA A 173 5.20 29.69 -7.33
CA ALA A 173 4.57 28.45 -6.89
C ALA A 173 4.23 28.54 -5.39
N ILE A 174 2.98 28.23 -5.07
CA ILE A 174 2.36 28.34 -3.74
C ILE A 174 1.99 26.93 -3.29
N GLU A 175 2.53 26.48 -2.16
CA GLU A 175 2.13 25.21 -1.54
C GLU A 175 0.72 25.32 -0.96
N THR A 176 -0.08 24.27 -1.12
CA THR A 176 -1.42 24.17 -0.56
C THR A 176 -1.47 23.07 0.52
N PRO A 177 -2.39 23.13 1.50
CA PRO A 177 -2.59 22.07 2.48
C PRO A 177 -3.41 20.89 1.92
N ILE A 178 -3.61 20.82 0.61
CA ILE A 178 -4.40 19.76 -0.03
C ILE A 178 -3.62 18.45 0.05
N LEU A 179 -4.26 17.46 0.65
CA LEU A 179 -3.78 16.09 0.74
C LEU A 179 -4.96 15.18 0.39
N ALA A 180 -4.83 14.36 -0.65
CA ALA A 180 -5.71 13.23 -0.89
C ALA A 180 -4.90 11.93 -0.92
N ILE A 181 -5.53 10.79 -0.63
CA ILE A 181 -4.96 9.46 -0.82
C ILE A 181 -6.02 8.51 -1.36
N ASP A 182 -5.65 7.74 -2.39
CA ASP A 182 -6.43 6.62 -2.86
C ASP A 182 -5.99 5.34 -2.13
N TRP A 183 -6.96 4.53 -1.72
CA TRP A 183 -6.70 3.32 -0.94
C TRP A 183 -6.68 2.04 -1.77
N ASP A 184 -6.96 2.10 -3.07
CA ASP A 184 -6.82 0.95 -3.93
C ASP A 184 -5.34 0.60 -4.20
N PRO A 185 -4.98 -0.70 -4.24
CA PRO A 185 -3.59 -1.14 -4.30
C PRO A 185 -2.85 -0.60 -5.52
N SER A 186 -1.71 0.03 -5.32
CA SER A 186 -0.90 0.66 -6.37
C SER A 186 0.60 0.57 -6.08
N THR A 187 1.39 0.50 -7.15
CA THR A 187 2.86 0.55 -7.11
C THR A 187 3.41 1.93 -6.78
N ASN A 188 2.65 2.96 -7.11
CA ASN A 188 3.03 4.36 -7.03
C ASN A 188 1.82 5.22 -6.67
N TYR A 189 2.08 6.39 -6.11
CA TYR A 189 1.06 7.41 -5.92
C TYR A 189 0.62 7.93 -7.29
N ALA A 190 -0.65 7.72 -7.64
CA ALA A 190 -1.19 7.88 -8.99
C ALA A 190 -2.51 8.66 -8.98
N ILE A 191 -2.54 9.78 -8.24
CA ILE A 191 -3.64 10.73 -8.22
C ILE A 191 -3.28 11.93 -9.11
N GLU A 192 -4.18 12.26 -10.03
CA GLU A 192 -4.15 13.48 -10.84
C GLU A 192 -5.09 14.52 -10.20
N TYR A 193 -4.64 15.78 -10.16
CA TYR A 193 -5.43 16.90 -9.62
C TYR A 193 -5.76 17.91 -10.72
N ASP A 194 -6.95 18.51 -10.67
CA ASP A 194 -7.37 19.58 -11.60
C ASP A 194 -8.17 20.68 -10.86
N ILE A 195 -8.22 21.89 -11.42
CA ILE A 195 -9.06 23.00 -10.97
C ILE A 195 -10.31 23.04 -11.83
N VAL A 196 -11.41 22.47 -11.34
CA VAL A 196 -12.64 22.24 -12.14
C VAL A 196 -13.66 23.38 -12.06
N ASP A 197 -13.52 24.31 -11.11
CA ASP A 197 -14.44 25.46 -10.93
C ASP A 197 -13.75 26.58 -10.12
N GLY A 198 -14.22 27.82 -10.23
CA GLY A 198 -13.78 28.97 -9.41
C GLY A 198 -12.48 29.66 -9.87
N ASN A 199 -11.99 29.32 -11.07
CA ASN A 199 -10.78 29.88 -11.69
C ASN A 199 -11.08 30.41 -13.10
N GLU A 200 -12.29 30.93 -13.33
CA GLU A 200 -12.75 31.44 -14.62
C GLU A 200 -11.88 32.61 -15.11
N ASP A 201 -11.40 33.41 -14.17
CA ASP A 201 -10.44 34.48 -14.42
C ASP A 201 -9.01 33.98 -14.65
N GLY A 202 -8.68 32.71 -14.43
CA GLY A 202 -7.35 32.14 -14.67
C GLY A 202 -6.25 32.80 -13.82
N TYR A 203 -6.50 32.99 -12.52
CA TYR A 203 -5.49 33.48 -11.58
C TYR A 203 -4.42 32.42 -11.28
N PHE A 204 -4.81 31.14 -11.27
CA PHE A 204 -3.95 30.02 -10.88
C PHE A 204 -3.87 28.94 -11.96
N GLU A 205 -2.83 28.12 -11.85
CA GLU A 205 -2.61 26.88 -12.60
C GLU A 205 -2.00 25.85 -11.64
N LEU A 206 -2.30 24.57 -11.78
CA LEU A 206 -1.64 23.54 -10.97
C LEU A 206 -0.22 23.26 -11.47
N ASP A 207 0.72 23.14 -10.54
CA ASP A 207 2.11 22.82 -10.86
C ASP A 207 2.28 21.32 -11.19
N SER A 208 2.15 21.00 -12.48
CA SER A 208 2.41 19.64 -13.00
C SER A 208 3.90 19.29 -13.12
N SER A 209 4.82 20.19 -12.77
CA SER A 209 6.26 20.03 -12.98
C SER A 209 7.04 19.53 -11.75
N ASN A 210 6.46 19.63 -10.55
CA ASN A 210 7.13 19.32 -9.29
C ASN A 210 6.83 17.92 -8.76
N LEU A 211 7.89 17.12 -8.56
CA LEU A 211 7.86 15.84 -7.84
C LEU A 211 8.07 16.02 -6.34
N MET A 212 7.52 17.08 -5.74
CA MET A 212 7.64 17.29 -4.29
C MET A 212 6.60 16.44 -3.57
N ILE A 213 7.08 15.59 -2.67
CA ILE A 213 6.30 14.61 -1.92
C ILE A 213 6.18 15.02 -0.45
N HIS A 214 5.06 14.68 0.18
CA HIS A 214 4.94 14.77 1.64
C HIS A 214 5.98 13.86 2.29
N LYS A 215 6.68 14.36 3.31
CA LYS A 215 7.48 13.51 4.19
C LYS A 215 6.54 12.69 5.08
N PRO A 216 6.94 11.48 5.53
CA PRO A 216 6.16 10.69 6.48
C PRO A 216 5.69 11.52 7.68
N ASN A 217 6.60 12.22 8.38
CA ASN A 217 6.29 13.05 9.56
C ASN A 217 5.32 14.23 9.30
N ASN A 218 5.02 14.55 8.04
CA ASN A 218 4.09 15.60 7.63
C ASN A 218 2.73 15.03 7.19
N LEU A 219 2.58 13.69 7.21
CA LEU A 219 1.31 13.01 7.03
C LEU A 219 0.59 12.89 8.39
N PRO A 220 -0.74 12.94 8.42
CA PRO A 220 -1.53 12.54 9.58
C PRO A 220 -1.13 11.16 10.15
N THR A 221 -1.12 11.01 11.47
CA THR A 221 -0.60 9.81 12.17
C THR A 221 -1.42 8.52 11.95
N GLU A 222 -2.55 8.62 11.26
CA GLU A 222 -3.34 7.50 10.74
C GLU A 222 -2.70 6.81 9.53
N PHE A 223 -1.75 7.46 8.87
CA PHE A 223 -0.89 6.84 7.86
C PHE A 223 0.25 6.10 8.55
N ASN A 224 0.41 4.80 8.28
CA ASN A 224 1.48 3.99 8.88
C ASN A 224 2.84 4.25 8.19
N GLU A 225 3.43 5.39 8.56
CA GLU A 225 4.63 6.04 7.99
C GLU A 225 5.79 5.09 7.67
N ASP A 226 6.10 4.14 8.57
CA ASP A 226 7.26 3.24 8.48
C ASP A 226 7.24 2.28 7.28
N SER A 227 6.14 2.21 6.53
CA SER A 227 5.91 1.23 5.46
C SER A 227 5.90 1.78 4.03
N TRP A 228 6.08 3.10 3.84
CA TRP A 228 5.85 3.77 2.55
C TRP A 228 7.16 4.06 1.80
N ASN A 229 7.20 3.68 0.52
CA ASN A 229 8.30 4.02 -0.39
C ASN A 229 8.21 5.49 -0.84
N LEU A 230 9.32 6.11 -1.27
CA LEU A 230 9.30 7.49 -1.82
C LEU A 230 8.32 7.66 -3.00
N GLN A 231 8.18 6.65 -3.86
CA GLN A 231 7.23 6.64 -4.98
C GLN A 231 5.76 6.48 -4.55
N GLN A 232 5.53 6.19 -3.27
CA GLN A 232 4.20 5.99 -2.70
C GLN A 232 3.75 7.15 -1.80
N LEU A 233 4.65 8.07 -1.46
CA LEU A 233 4.29 9.27 -0.71
C LEU A 233 3.46 10.22 -1.61
N PRO A 234 2.40 10.84 -1.07
CA PRO A 234 1.54 11.72 -1.84
C PRO A 234 2.28 12.97 -2.26
N HIS A 235 1.90 13.52 -3.42
CA HIS A 235 2.51 14.74 -3.95
C HIS A 235 1.90 15.99 -3.29
N ILE A 236 2.75 16.98 -3.00
CA ILE A 236 2.33 18.29 -2.47
C ILE A 236 1.71 19.09 -3.61
N VAL A 237 0.40 19.36 -3.51
CA VAL A 237 -0.33 20.15 -4.51
C VAL A 237 0.09 21.62 -4.41
N ARG A 238 0.51 22.18 -5.55
CA ARG A 238 0.99 23.56 -5.68
C ARG A 238 0.22 24.32 -6.75
N LEU A 239 -0.04 25.61 -6.48
CA LEU A 239 -0.62 26.56 -7.43
C LEU A 239 0.45 27.51 -7.94
N ILE A 240 0.53 27.71 -9.25
CA ILE A 240 1.34 28.74 -9.90
C ILE A 240 0.47 29.97 -10.12
N LEU A 241 0.86 31.12 -9.58
CA LEU A 241 0.15 32.37 -9.84
C LEU A 241 0.39 32.83 -11.29
N ARG A 242 -0.69 33.01 -12.06
CA ARG A 242 -0.65 33.44 -13.48
C ARG A 242 -1.07 34.89 -13.71
N LYS A 243 -1.80 35.51 -12.78
CA LYS A 243 -2.20 36.93 -12.83
C LYS A 243 -1.89 37.65 -11.52
N ASN A 244 -1.73 38.97 -11.58
CA ASN A 244 -1.62 39.78 -10.37
C ASN A 244 -2.94 39.71 -9.59
N LEU A 245 -2.87 39.62 -8.27
CA LEU A 245 -4.04 39.57 -7.40
C LEU A 245 -4.57 41.00 -7.16
N ASP A 246 -5.15 41.66 -8.16
CA ASP A 246 -5.49 43.09 -8.12
C ASP A 246 -6.81 43.45 -7.40
N PHE A 247 -7.35 42.51 -6.61
CA PHE A 247 -8.57 42.61 -5.82
C PHE A 247 -8.76 43.89 -5.00
N ASP A 248 -10.00 44.36 -4.91
CA ASP A 248 -10.37 45.48 -4.04
C ASP A 248 -10.49 45.07 -2.56
N GLU A 249 -10.80 46.04 -1.69
CA GLU A 249 -10.92 45.81 -0.25
C GLU A 249 -12.10 44.87 0.14
N ASN A 250 -13.07 44.66 -0.75
CA ASN A 250 -14.31 43.92 -0.46
C ASN A 250 -14.33 42.51 -1.04
N ASN A 251 -13.52 42.22 -2.07
CA ASN A 251 -13.51 40.96 -2.79
C ASN A 251 -12.16 40.23 -2.66
N ARG A 252 -11.81 39.78 -1.45
CA ARG A 252 -10.50 39.15 -1.16
C ARG A 252 -10.52 37.62 -1.06
N LEU A 253 -11.57 36.96 -1.53
CA LEU A 253 -11.73 35.51 -1.46
C LEU A 253 -11.87 34.92 -2.86
N ILE A 254 -11.02 33.96 -3.18
CA ILE A 254 -11.14 33.10 -4.35
C ILE A 254 -11.40 31.68 -3.83
N THR A 255 -12.45 31.02 -4.30
CA THR A 255 -12.78 29.66 -3.88
C THR A 255 -12.62 28.73 -5.08
N LEU A 256 -11.57 27.91 -5.06
CA LEU A 256 -11.31 26.92 -6.10
C LEU A 256 -12.00 25.60 -5.76
N ASN A 257 -12.61 24.94 -6.75
CA ASN A 257 -13.01 23.54 -6.65
C ASN A 257 -11.91 22.67 -7.26
N ILE A 258 -11.28 21.85 -6.43
CA ILE A 258 -10.17 20.98 -6.82
C ILE A 258 -10.68 19.55 -6.91
N SER A 259 -10.51 18.90 -8.06
CA SER A 259 -10.74 17.47 -8.20
C SER A 259 -9.47 16.68 -7.90
N ALA A 260 -9.62 15.49 -7.34
CA ALA A 260 -8.61 14.45 -7.30
C ALA A 260 -9.16 13.21 -8.00
N SER A 261 -8.46 12.68 -8.99
CA SER A 261 -8.85 11.48 -9.75
C SER A 261 -7.78 10.39 -9.64
N ASP A 262 -8.21 9.13 -9.52
CA ASP A 262 -7.30 8.00 -9.66
C ASP A 262 -6.91 7.73 -11.13
N SER A 263 -5.96 6.81 -11.32
CA SER A 263 -5.41 6.41 -12.64
C SER A 263 -5.91 5.03 -13.14
N ASP A 264 -7.11 4.57 -12.77
CA ASP A 264 -7.68 3.35 -13.35
C ASP A 264 -8.13 3.58 -14.80
N GLU A 265 -7.63 2.76 -15.73
CA GLU A 265 -7.91 2.91 -17.17
C GLU A 265 -9.35 2.55 -17.56
N THR A 266 -10.08 1.80 -16.71
CA THR A 266 -11.38 1.20 -17.06
C THR A 266 -12.58 1.92 -16.43
N GLY A 267 -12.35 2.65 -15.36
CA GLY A 267 -13.36 3.43 -14.67
C GLY A 267 -12.74 4.26 -13.56
N PRO A 268 -12.01 5.34 -13.89
CA PRO A 268 -11.41 6.20 -12.88
C PRO A 268 -12.50 6.87 -12.07
N MET A 269 -12.30 6.94 -10.76
CA MET A 269 -13.14 7.64 -9.81
C MET A 269 -12.48 8.96 -9.40
N SER A 270 -13.31 9.95 -9.14
CA SER A 270 -12.84 11.28 -8.74
C SER A 270 -13.64 11.80 -7.56
N SER A 271 -12.97 12.56 -6.70
CA SER A 271 -13.56 13.30 -5.59
C SER A 271 -13.22 14.79 -5.72
N TYR A 272 -13.84 15.63 -4.88
CA TYR A 272 -13.75 17.08 -4.98
C TYR A 272 -13.59 17.72 -3.61
N ALA A 273 -12.81 18.79 -3.52
CA ALA A 273 -12.63 19.60 -2.32
C ALA A 273 -12.52 21.09 -2.65
N LEU A 274 -13.00 21.94 -1.73
CA LEU A 274 -12.88 23.39 -1.87
C LEU A 274 -11.58 23.89 -1.23
N LEU A 275 -10.89 24.78 -1.95
CA LEU A 275 -9.77 25.57 -1.46
C LEU A 275 -10.14 27.06 -1.47
N GLU A 276 -10.22 27.64 -0.28
CA GLU A 276 -10.39 29.07 -0.04
C GLU A 276 -9.02 29.77 -0.03
N ILE A 277 -8.88 30.81 -0.86
CA ILE A 277 -7.67 31.60 -0.99
C ILE A 277 -8.02 33.02 -0.56
N HIS A 278 -7.48 33.43 0.59
CA HIS A 278 -7.64 34.78 1.09
C HIS A 278 -6.48 35.67 0.60
N VAL A 279 -6.81 36.74 -0.12
CA VAL A 279 -5.85 37.72 -0.61
C VAL A 279 -5.65 38.80 0.45
N VAL A 280 -4.56 38.70 1.20
CA VAL A 280 -4.22 39.62 2.30
C VAL A 280 -3.24 40.70 1.83
N ASN A 281 -3.27 41.88 2.44
CA ASN A 281 -2.19 42.86 2.24
C ASN A 281 -0.88 42.34 2.85
N ALA A 282 0.27 42.80 2.33
CA ALA A 282 1.58 42.39 2.85
C ALA A 282 1.72 42.64 4.37
N SER A 283 1.23 43.80 4.84
CA SER A 283 1.20 44.17 6.27
C SER A 283 0.16 43.40 7.10
N GLU A 284 -0.86 42.81 6.48
CA GLU A 284 -1.84 41.98 7.18
C GLU A 284 -1.25 40.59 7.45
N LYS A 285 -0.51 40.01 6.48
CA LYS A 285 0.23 38.76 6.69
C LYS A 285 1.25 38.87 7.85
N GLU A 286 1.90 40.02 7.99
CA GLU A 286 2.79 40.33 9.11
C GLU A 286 2.06 40.46 10.46
N GLN A 287 0.78 40.86 10.48
CA GLN A 287 -0.02 40.96 11.71
C GLN A 287 -0.74 39.66 12.08
N GLN A 288 -1.04 38.81 11.10
CA GLN A 288 -1.72 37.52 11.29
C GLN A 288 -0.76 36.45 11.85
N GLY A 289 0.55 36.57 11.58
CA GLY A 289 1.63 35.83 12.25
C GLY A 289 2.17 36.55 13.50
N GLY A 290 1.34 36.73 14.53
CA GLY A 290 1.63 37.61 15.68
C GLY A 290 2.99 37.37 16.36
N ASN A 291 3.98 38.21 16.03
CA ASN A 291 5.39 38.16 16.47
C ASN A 291 6.06 36.78 16.40
N ALA A 292 5.53 35.84 15.62
CA ALA A 292 6.15 34.55 15.39
C ALA A 292 7.39 34.76 14.49
N PRO A 293 8.55 34.17 14.77
CA PRO A 293 9.71 34.31 13.89
C PRO A 293 9.39 33.79 12.48
N PHE A 294 9.93 34.42 11.44
CA PHE A 294 9.88 33.90 10.08
C PHE A 294 11.13 34.30 9.30
N PHE A 295 11.48 33.48 8.32
CA PHE A 295 12.56 33.81 7.39
C PHE A 295 12.06 34.82 6.35
N LYS A 296 12.91 35.77 5.97
CA LYS A 296 12.59 36.81 4.95
C LYS A 296 12.30 36.24 3.56
N LYS A 297 12.61 34.97 3.31
CA LYS A 297 12.36 34.25 2.06
C LYS A 297 11.88 32.84 2.36
N CYS A 298 10.91 32.34 1.59
CA CYS A 298 10.42 30.96 1.69
C CYS A 298 11.42 29.94 1.15
N PHE A 299 12.28 30.35 0.20
CA PHE A 299 13.29 29.53 -0.46
C PHE A 299 14.60 30.32 -0.56
N TYR A 300 15.73 29.60 -0.52
CA TYR A 300 17.05 30.15 -0.82
C TYR A 300 17.79 29.16 -1.74
N ASP A 301 18.32 29.67 -2.84
CA ASP A 301 19.13 28.90 -3.79
C ASP A 301 20.62 29.12 -3.54
N ALA A 302 21.41 28.05 -3.69
CA ALA A 302 22.86 28.12 -3.60
C ALA A 302 23.55 27.05 -4.48
N SER A 303 24.83 27.27 -4.77
CA SER A 303 25.67 26.31 -5.50
C SER A 303 26.90 25.95 -4.68
N ILE A 304 27.25 24.66 -4.66
CA ILE A 304 28.38 24.11 -3.91
C ILE A 304 29.43 23.60 -4.89
N ILE A 305 30.70 23.86 -4.60
CA ILE A 305 31.84 23.33 -5.37
C ILE A 305 32.28 22.00 -4.75
N LYS A 306 32.46 20.96 -5.56
CA LYS A 306 33.01 19.67 -5.08
C LYS A 306 34.43 19.88 -4.55
N ASN A 307 34.76 19.19 -3.45
CA ASN A 307 35.95 19.42 -2.62
C ASN A 307 35.95 20.73 -1.81
N ALA A 308 34.79 21.38 -1.61
CA ALA A 308 34.67 22.44 -0.61
C ALA A 308 35.08 21.92 0.78
N LEU A 309 35.89 22.73 1.49
CA LEU A 309 36.40 22.38 2.82
C LEU A 309 35.31 22.49 3.88
N VAL A 310 35.44 21.73 4.96
CA VAL A 310 34.61 21.90 6.17
C VAL A 310 34.68 23.36 6.65
N GLY A 311 33.52 23.94 6.95
CA GLY A 311 33.35 25.36 7.30
C GLY A 311 33.14 26.30 6.11
N THR A 312 33.20 25.84 4.86
CA THR A 312 32.89 26.70 3.69
C THR A 312 31.43 27.17 3.75
N PRO A 313 31.15 28.49 3.77
CA PRO A 313 29.80 29.02 3.78
C PRO A 313 29.13 28.86 2.41
N ILE A 314 27.83 28.57 2.42
CA ILE A 314 27.03 28.25 1.22
C ILE A 314 25.97 29.32 1.00
N VAL A 315 25.17 29.56 2.05
CA VAL A 315 24.07 30.52 2.04
C VAL A 315 23.78 30.97 3.47
N GLN A 316 23.28 32.18 3.62
CA GLN A 316 22.81 32.70 4.90
C GLN A 316 21.28 32.79 4.85
N VAL A 317 20.61 32.14 5.80
CA VAL A 317 19.17 32.34 6.00
C VAL A 317 18.96 33.58 6.88
N GLU A 318 18.08 34.47 6.45
CA GLU A 318 17.78 35.73 7.14
C GLU A 318 16.42 35.62 7.84
N MET A 319 16.40 35.91 9.15
CA MET A 319 15.17 36.13 9.93
C MET A 319 14.70 37.58 9.75
N ALA A 320 13.41 37.85 9.96
CA ALA A 320 12.88 39.22 10.02
C ALA A 320 13.65 40.10 11.04
N ASP A 321 13.74 41.40 10.76
CA ASP A 321 14.77 42.30 11.33
C ASP A 321 14.74 42.50 12.85
N ASP A 322 13.64 42.12 13.49
CA ASP A 322 13.34 42.42 14.90
C ASP A 322 13.80 41.32 15.90
N ILE A 323 14.24 40.16 15.41
CA ILE A 323 14.34 38.92 16.23
C ILE A 323 15.79 38.39 16.32
N LYS A 324 16.69 39.20 16.87
CA LYS A 324 18.12 38.83 17.04
C LYS A 324 18.41 37.93 18.25
N GLU A 325 17.48 37.76 19.19
CA GLU A 325 17.68 36.85 20.33
C GLU A 325 17.27 35.39 20.04
N ASP A 326 16.19 35.15 19.28
CA ASP A 326 15.71 33.78 19.01
C ASP A 326 16.43 33.06 17.87
N ALA A 327 17.29 33.75 17.10
CA ALA A 327 18.17 33.12 16.11
C ALA A 327 18.91 31.89 16.68
N LYS A 328 19.29 31.96 17.97
CA LYS A 328 19.94 30.90 18.74
C LYS A 328 19.21 29.55 18.77
N ARG A 329 17.95 29.46 18.31
CA ARG A 329 17.19 28.20 18.18
C ARG A 329 17.13 27.63 16.75
N LEU A 330 17.90 28.19 15.80
CA LEU A 330 18.00 27.65 14.45
C LEU A 330 18.63 26.25 14.44
N GLN A 331 17.92 25.29 13.86
CA GLN A 331 18.38 23.92 13.63
C GLN A 331 18.34 23.59 12.14
N LEU A 332 19.19 22.65 11.71
CA LEU A 332 19.23 22.16 10.34
C LEU A 332 18.87 20.67 10.31
N THR A 333 17.79 20.35 9.62
CA THR A 333 17.46 18.96 9.27
C THR A 333 18.11 18.63 7.94
N ASP A 334 19.24 17.93 8.00
CA ASP A 334 20.00 17.43 6.86
C ASP A 334 20.19 15.92 6.98
N ALA A 335 19.50 15.14 6.14
CA ALA A 335 19.61 13.69 6.11
C ALA A 335 20.96 13.19 5.58
N SER A 336 21.70 14.01 4.83
CA SER A 336 23.03 13.65 4.33
C SER A 336 24.11 13.78 5.42
N GLY A 337 23.93 14.72 6.36
CA GLY A 337 24.94 15.12 7.33
C GLY A 337 26.18 15.75 6.67
N ILE A 338 26.00 16.38 5.51
CA ILE A 338 27.03 17.14 4.78
C ILE A 338 27.04 18.60 5.24
N PHE A 339 25.93 19.10 5.79
CA PHE A 339 25.71 20.51 6.09
C PHE A 339 25.52 20.78 7.58
N THR A 340 25.78 22.01 8.00
CA THR A 340 25.46 22.52 9.35
C THR A 340 25.06 23.99 9.26
N ILE A 341 24.24 24.46 10.20
CA ILE A 341 23.84 25.86 10.34
C ILE A 341 24.50 26.47 11.58
N ASN A 342 25.03 27.68 11.46
CA ASN A 342 25.43 28.48 12.61
C ASN A 342 24.18 29.19 13.17
N PRO A 343 23.77 28.90 14.43
CA PRO A 343 22.54 29.46 14.98
C PRO A 343 22.64 30.96 15.32
N GLU A 344 23.83 31.54 15.48
CA GLU A 344 23.93 32.96 15.80
C GLU A 344 23.69 33.89 14.60
N ASN A 345 23.86 33.38 13.38
CA ASN A 345 23.82 34.20 12.15
C ASN A 345 23.12 33.55 10.95
N GLY A 346 22.63 32.31 11.06
CA GLY A 346 21.92 31.61 9.98
C GLY A 346 22.82 31.16 8.82
N ILE A 347 24.15 31.18 8.95
CA ILE A 347 25.04 30.71 7.88
C ILE A 347 25.03 29.19 7.82
N ILE A 348 24.58 28.64 6.69
CA ILE A 348 24.72 27.23 6.35
C ILE A 348 26.08 27.00 5.71
N SER A 349 26.79 25.96 6.16
CA SER A 349 28.16 25.64 5.75
C SER A 349 28.41 24.13 5.67
N ILE A 350 29.52 23.73 5.04
CA ILE A 350 29.92 22.32 4.92
C ILE A 350 30.35 21.77 6.28
N ALA A 351 29.65 20.75 6.78
CA ALA A 351 30.02 19.96 7.94
C ALA A 351 30.91 18.76 7.59
N ASN A 352 30.69 18.12 6.44
CA ASN A 352 31.42 16.91 6.03
C ASN A 352 31.79 16.93 4.54
N SER A 353 33.03 17.33 4.24
CA SER A 353 33.56 17.38 2.88
C SER A 353 33.83 16.00 2.27
N GLU A 354 34.06 14.96 3.07
CA GLU A 354 34.28 13.60 2.56
C GLU A 354 32.98 13.01 1.99
N LYS A 355 31.87 13.15 2.72
CA LYS A 355 30.54 12.79 2.25
C LYS A 355 30.14 13.57 1.00
N LEU A 356 30.34 14.89 0.97
CA LEU A 356 30.11 15.72 -0.22
C LEU A 356 30.86 15.19 -1.45
N ASN A 357 32.09 14.70 -1.27
CA ASN A 357 32.90 14.19 -2.36
C ASN A 357 32.50 12.78 -2.81
N GLN A 358 31.93 11.97 -1.92
CA GLN A 358 31.39 10.63 -2.21
C GLN A 358 29.99 10.65 -2.82
N GLU A 359 29.24 11.73 -2.61
CA GLU A 359 27.88 11.89 -3.13
C GLU A 359 27.83 11.86 -4.67
N GLN A 360 26.80 11.19 -5.20
CA GLN A 360 26.50 11.08 -6.63
C GLN A 360 25.28 11.95 -7.03
N ASN A 361 24.45 12.34 -6.07
CA ASN A 361 23.37 13.30 -6.29
C ASN A 361 23.93 14.71 -6.50
N ASN A 362 23.53 15.35 -7.60
CA ASN A 362 23.92 16.73 -7.92
C ASN A 362 23.05 17.79 -7.21
N THR A 363 22.01 17.38 -6.49
CA THR A 363 21.04 18.28 -5.86
C THR A 363 20.79 17.86 -4.42
N PHE A 364 20.80 18.83 -3.50
CA PHE A 364 20.49 18.61 -2.08
C PHE A 364 19.28 19.42 -1.66
N THR A 365 18.44 18.82 -0.83
CA THR A 365 17.29 19.48 -0.19
C THR A 365 17.44 19.33 1.32
N ILE A 366 17.57 20.45 2.03
CA ILE A 366 17.73 20.51 3.49
C ILE A 366 16.75 21.52 4.07
N PHE A 367 16.52 21.48 5.39
CA PHE A 367 15.46 22.26 6.01
C PHE A 367 16.00 23.00 7.22
N ALA A 368 15.81 24.32 7.24
CA ALA A 368 16.12 25.15 8.40
C ALA A 368 14.84 25.34 9.22
N THR A 369 14.90 25.07 10.51
CA THR A 369 13.77 25.24 11.44
C THR A 369 14.19 26.11 12.61
N PHE A 370 13.24 26.82 13.22
CA PHE A 370 13.40 27.46 14.52
C PHE A 370 12.30 26.96 15.43
N GLU A 371 12.58 26.80 16.73
CA GLU A 371 11.63 26.21 17.66
C GLU A 371 10.66 27.26 18.25
N VAL A 372 9.70 27.71 17.42
CA VAL A 372 8.39 28.24 17.84
C VAL A 372 7.35 27.86 16.77
N SER A 373 6.50 26.87 17.06
CA SER A 373 5.30 26.45 16.28
C SER A 373 5.44 26.34 14.74
N GLU A 374 5.65 25.10 14.26
CA GLU A 374 5.13 24.54 12.99
C GLU A 374 5.49 25.18 11.63
N PHE A 375 6.43 26.11 11.53
CA PHE A 375 6.87 26.62 10.22
C PHE A 375 8.01 25.81 9.60
N PHE A 376 7.73 25.16 8.45
CA PHE A 376 8.70 24.43 7.63
C PHE A 376 9.25 25.30 6.51
N PHE A 377 10.57 25.33 6.33
CA PHE A 377 11.23 26.05 5.23
C PHE A 377 12.14 25.11 4.44
N SER A 378 11.92 25.06 3.12
CA SER A 378 12.60 24.16 2.19
C SER A 378 13.79 24.86 1.54
N LEU A 379 15.02 24.37 1.77
CA LEU A 379 16.21 24.82 1.04
C LEU A 379 16.40 23.96 -0.22
N TYR A 380 16.57 24.61 -1.37
CA TYR A 380 16.92 23.97 -2.63
C TYR A 380 18.37 24.30 -2.97
N VAL A 381 19.25 23.29 -3.00
CA VAL A 381 20.66 23.47 -3.33
C VAL A 381 20.98 22.71 -4.60
N SER A 382 20.91 23.42 -5.73
CA SER A 382 21.33 22.91 -7.02
C SER A 382 22.84 23.06 -7.18
N SER A 383 23.57 21.94 -7.18
CA SER A 383 24.93 21.93 -7.69
C SER A 383 24.93 21.50 -9.16
N LYS A 384 25.63 22.27 -9.99
CA LYS A 384 26.30 21.69 -11.14
C LYS A 384 27.72 21.36 -10.70
N LEU A 385 28.12 20.11 -10.88
CA LEU A 385 29.53 19.72 -10.89
C LEU A 385 30.24 20.35 -12.10
#